data_AF-R6DLJ8-F1
#
_entry.id   AF-R6DLJ8-F1
#
_cell.length_a   1.000
_cell.length_b   1.000
_cell.length_c   1.000
_cell.angle_alpha   90.00
_cell.angle_beta   90.00
_cell.angle_gamma   90.00
#
_symmetry.space_group_name_H-M   'P 1'
#
loop_
_entity.id
_entity.type
_entity.pdbx_description
1 polymer ?
#
loop_
_entity_poly.entity_id
_entity_poly.type
_entity_poly.pdbx_seq_one_letter_code
_entity_poly.pdbx_strand_id
1 'polypeptide(L)'
;MNLTKEEQIILKHYHDLINLSYQRSIPAYSQFGSMSELELAYKALDEFYGHQNVSEEVQYKLYGGYPEAERKIICFLPDDRQSPVVEQDFPIACIRFLPANKKFCDELNHRDYLGTIMGLGITRDRIGDILVKKDPVFKAGTAYVFCKKRHGSFIRGNYQD
;
A
#
# COMPACT_ATOMS: atom_id res chain seq x y z
N MET A 1 -22.72 14.88 4.29
CA MET A 1 -22.18 14.39 5.57
C MET A 1 -21.00 15.26 5.94
N ASN A 2 -20.86 15.68 7.20
CA ASN A 2 -19.65 16.38 7.65
C ASN A 2 -18.56 15.34 7.91
N LEU A 3 -17.39 15.53 7.28
CA LEU A 3 -16.21 14.70 7.52
C LEU A 3 -15.69 14.90 8.95
N THR A 4 -15.24 13.82 9.57
CA THR A 4 -14.50 13.86 10.83
C THR A 4 -13.17 14.61 10.67
N LYS A 5 -12.55 15.02 11.78
CA LYS A 5 -11.23 15.68 11.74
C LYS A 5 -10.15 14.81 11.09
N GLU A 6 -10.18 13.51 11.33
CA GLU A 6 -9.23 12.56 10.75
C GLU A 6 -9.41 12.45 9.23
N GLU A 7 -10.65 12.32 8.76
CA GLU A 7 -10.95 12.29 7.33
C GLU A 7 -10.58 13.62 6.64
N GLN A 8 -10.74 14.77 7.31
CA GLN A 8 -10.29 16.06 6.77
C GLN A 8 -8.77 16.12 6.59
N ILE A 9 -8.00 15.55 7.52
CA ILE A 9 -6.53 15.48 7.42
C ILE A 9 -6.13 14.58 6.24
N ILE A 10 -6.78 13.43 6.10
CA ILE A 10 -6.52 12.48 5.00
C ILE A 10 -6.90 13.09 3.65
N LEU A 11 -8.06 13.73 3.55
CA LEU A 11 -8.51 14.43 2.34
C LEU A 11 -7.51 15.51 1.94
N LYS A 12 -7.06 16.34 2.90
CA LYS A 12 -6.05 17.36 2.65
C LYS A 12 -4.73 16.74 2.16
N HIS A 13 -4.32 15.63 2.74
CA HIS A 13 -3.11 14.93 2.30
C HIS A 13 -3.21 14.45 0.84
N TYR A 14 -4.36 13.94 0.42
CA TYR A 14 -4.57 13.57 -0.99
C TYR A 14 -4.55 14.77 -1.92
N HIS A 15 -5.14 15.90 -1.53
CA HIS A 15 -5.01 17.16 -2.27
C HIS A 15 -3.56 17.58 -2.43
N ASP A 16 -2.75 17.47 -1.37
CA ASP A 16 -1.32 17.80 -1.42
C ASP A 16 -0.57 16.88 -2.40
N LEU A 17 -0.92 15.59 -2.47
CA LEU A 17 -0.31 14.64 -3.41
C LEU A 17 -0.72 14.89 -4.87
N ILE A 18 -2.00 15.20 -5.12
CA ILE A 18 -2.48 15.57 -6.46
C ILE A 18 -1.76 16.82 -6.95
N ASN A 19 -1.70 17.87 -6.11
CA ASN A 19 -0.99 19.11 -6.41
C ASN A 19 0.50 18.86 -6.66
N LEU A 20 1.14 18.01 -5.84
CA LEU A 20 2.54 17.65 -6.01
C LEU A 20 2.79 17.01 -7.38
N SER A 21 1.94 16.06 -7.76
CA SER A 21 2.03 15.38 -9.06
C SER A 21 1.86 16.36 -10.21
N TYR A 22 0.81 17.16 -10.14
CA TYR A 22 0.44 18.14 -11.17
C TYR A 22 1.51 19.22 -11.36
N GLN A 23 2.01 19.81 -10.27
CA GLN A 23 2.97 20.92 -10.34
C GLN A 23 4.38 20.49 -10.72
N ARG A 24 4.79 19.27 -10.34
CA ARG A 24 6.16 18.79 -10.57
C ARG A 24 6.29 17.87 -11.77
N SER A 25 5.18 17.50 -12.41
CA SER A 25 5.13 16.54 -13.52
C SER A 25 5.84 15.23 -13.16
N ILE A 26 5.59 14.73 -11.94
CA ILE A 26 6.12 13.43 -11.48
C ILE A 26 5.01 12.65 -10.76
N PRO A 27 4.98 11.31 -10.85
CA PRO A 27 4.02 10.52 -10.09
C PRO A 27 4.14 10.72 -8.57
N ALA A 28 3.00 10.79 -7.88
CA ALA A 28 2.95 10.92 -6.42
C ALA A 28 2.18 9.75 -5.79
N TYR A 29 2.82 9.04 -4.84
CA TYR A 29 2.29 7.80 -4.26
C TYR A 29 1.84 7.97 -2.80
N SER A 30 0.60 7.58 -2.50
CA SER A 30 0.06 7.54 -1.14
C SER A 30 0.67 6.42 -0.29
N GLN A 31 0.32 6.38 0.99
CA GLN A 31 0.47 5.19 1.83
C GLN A 31 -0.60 4.13 1.45
N PHE A 32 -0.58 2.95 2.07
CA PHE A 32 -1.64 1.96 1.87
C PHE A 32 -2.94 2.48 2.50
N GLY A 33 -3.94 2.75 1.66
CA GLY A 33 -5.27 3.16 2.09
C GLY A 33 -6.22 1.98 2.25
N SER A 34 -7.10 2.04 3.25
CA SER A 34 -8.34 1.26 3.29
C SER A 34 -9.34 1.76 2.24
N MET A 35 -10.40 0.99 2.01
CA MET A 35 -11.51 1.41 1.13
C MET A 35 -12.07 2.78 1.49
N SER A 36 -12.32 3.03 2.78
CA SER A 36 -12.81 4.33 3.27
C SER A 36 -11.82 5.48 3.07
N GLU A 37 -10.52 5.22 3.19
CA GLU A 37 -9.48 6.23 2.93
C GLU A 37 -9.38 6.51 1.42
N LEU A 38 -9.52 5.49 0.56
CA LEU A 38 -9.49 5.65 -0.90
C LEU A 38 -10.71 6.42 -1.42
N GLU A 39 -11.87 6.31 -0.76
CA GLU A 39 -13.04 7.16 -1.07
C GLU A 39 -12.72 8.66 -0.91
N LEU A 40 -11.88 9.04 0.06
CA LEU A 40 -11.41 10.41 0.21
C LEU A 40 -10.43 10.82 -0.90
N ALA A 41 -9.65 9.88 -1.44
CA ALA A 41 -8.79 10.15 -2.59
C ALA A 41 -9.62 10.43 -3.85
N TYR A 42 -10.70 9.67 -4.09
CA TYR A 42 -11.64 9.95 -5.19
C TYR A 42 -12.33 11.30 -5.01
N LYS A 43 -12.74 11.64 -3.79
CA LYS A 43 -13.28 12.97 -3.47
C LYS A 43 -12.27 14.08 -3.78
N ALA A 44 -10.99 13.91 -3.43
CA ALA A 44 -9.95 14.88 -3.74
C ALA A 44 -9.72 15.05 -5.25
N LEU A 45 -9.71 13.94 -6.00
CA LEU A 45 -9.62 13.96 -7.47
C LEU A 45 -10.79 14.70 -8.11
N ASP A 46 -12.00 14.43 -7.64
CA ASP A 46 -13.23 15.05 -8.12
C ASP A 46 -13.25 16.58 -7.86
N GLU A 47 -12.85 16.98 -6.65
CA GLU A 47 -12.70 18.39 -6.25
C GLU A 47 -11.61 19.11 -7.05
N PHE A 48 -10.52 18.42 -7.41
CA PHE A 48 -9.39 19.00 -8.14
C PHE A 48 -9.68 19.15 -9.64
N TYR A 49 -10.22 18.11 -10.29
CA TYR A 49 -10.46 18.08 -11.74
C TYR A 49 -11.87 18.54 -12.16
N GLY A 50 -12.76 18.83 -11.20
CA GLY A 50 -14.04 19.49 -11.46
C GLY A 50 -15.14 18.56 -12.00
N HIS A 51 -15.32 17.38 -11.39
CA HIS A 51 -16.38 16.42 -11.73
C HIS A 51 -16.40 15.93 -13.19
N GLN A 52 -15.27 16.03 -13.90
CA GLN A 52 -15.14 15.63 -15.30
C GLN A 52 -14.10 14.51 -15.43
N ASN A 53 -14.51 13.35 -15.95
CA ASN A 53 -13.68 12.30 -16.56
C ASN A 53 -12.36 11.94 -15.83
N VAL A 54 -12.41 11.78 -14.50
CA VAL A 54 -11.31 11.17 -13.75
C VAL A 54 -11.32 9.66 -14.02
N SER A 55 -10.19 9.09 -14.42
CA SER A 55 -10.04 7.68 -14.76
C SER A 55 -8.69 7.13 -14.29
N GLU A 56 -8.67 5.82 -13.99
CA GLU A 56 -7.53 5.09 -13.42
C GLU A 56 -6.35 4.89 -14.40
N GLU A 57 -6.43 5.35 -15.63
CA GLU A 57 -5.30 5.27 -16.57
C GLU A 57 -4.81 6.66 -16.99
N VAL A 58 -5.44 7.72 -16.47
CA VAL A 58 -5.16 9.09 -16.87
C VAL A 58 -4.79 9.97 -15.68
N GLN A 59 -5.54 9.94 -14.57
CA GLN A 59 -5.28 10.83 -13.43
C GLN A 59 -4.69 10.11 -12.21
N TYR A 60 -4.97 8.82 -12.06
CA TYR A 60 -4.46 8.04 -10.94
C TYR A 60 -4.31 6.57 -11.35
N LYS A 61 -3.62 5.75 -10.56
CA LYS A 61 -3.60 4.27 -10.63
C LYS A 61 -3.68 3.68 -9.23
N LEU A 62 -4.24 2.48 -9.08
CA LEU A 62 -4.23 1.76 -7.80
C LEU A 62 -3.47 0.44 -7.92
N TYR A 63 -2.67 0.13 -6.91
CA TYR A 63 -2.05 -1.18 -6.79
C TYR A 63 -1.74 -1.52 -5.32
N GLY A 64 -1.99 -2.77 -4.94
CA GLY A 64 -1.74 -3.27 -3.58
C GLY A 64 -0.63 -4.31 -3.47
N GLY A 65 0.02 -4.66 -4.59
CA GLY A 65 1.08 -5.68 -4.64
C GLY A 65 0.63 -7.03 -5.22
N TYR A 66 -0.68 -7.22 -5.41
CA TYR A 66 -1.29 -8.32 -6.15
C TYR A 66 -2.73 -7.90 -6.60
N PRO A 67 -3.38 -8.62 -7.54
CA PRO A 67 -4.65 -8.19 -8.14
C PRO A 67 -5.80 -7.95 -7.14
N GLU A 68 -5.98 -8.88 -6.20
CA GLU A 68 -7.09 -8.89 -5.25
C GLU A 68 -6.75 -8.21 -3.91
N ALA A 69 -5.82 -7.26 -3.91
CA ALA A 69 -5.45 -6.55 -2.69
C ALA A 69 -6.59 -5.67 -2.18
N GLU A 70 -6.91 -5.78 -0.89
CA GLU A 70 -7.89 -4.95 -0.20
C GLU A 70 -7.32 -3.56 0.09
N ARG A 71 -6.10 -3.51 0.65
CA ARG A 71 -5.39 -2.25 0.86
C ARG A 71 -4.55 -1.92 -0.37
N LYS A 72 -4.73 -0.72 -0.93
CA LYS A 72 -3.99 -0.27 -2.13
C LYS A 72 -3.28 1.04 -1.89
N ILE A 73 -2.19 1.25 -2.62
CA ILE A 73 -1.60 2.58 -2.79
C ILE A 73 -2.27 3.22 -4.01
N ILE A 74 -2.62 4.50 -3.90
CA ILE A 74 -2.99 5.32 -5.05
C ILE A 74 -1.76 6.10 -5.54
N CYS A 75 -1.51 6.01 -6.84
CA CYS A 75 -0.52 6.80 -7.55
C CYS A 75 -1.24 7.88 -8.34
N PHE A 76 -1.02 9.15 -8.03
CA PHE A 76 -1.51 10.25 -8.85
C PHE A 76 -0.56 10.45 -10.04
N LEU A 77 -1.13 10.56 -11.23
CA LEU A 77 -0.39 10.65 -12.48
C LEU A 77 -0.21 12.12 -12.88
N PRO A 78 0.94 12.49 -13.46
CA PRO A 78 1.09 13.79 -14.11
C PRO A 78 0.33 13.81 -15.44
N ASP A 79 -0.02 15.00 -15.93
CA ASP A 79 -0.79 15.16 -17.18
C ASP A 79 0.07 14.88 -18.44
N ASP A 80 1.40 14.79 -18.28
CA ASP A 80 2.29 14.44 -19.38
C ASP A 80 2.26 12.93 -19.62
N ARG A 81 1.41 12.51 -20.56
CA ARG A 81 1.18 11.10 -20.98
C ARG A 81 2.42 10.36 -21.57
N GLN A 82 3.62 10.82 -21.27
CA GLN A 82 4.88 10.40 -21.87
C GLN A 82 5.50 9.19 -21.16
N SER A 83 5.17 8.93 -19.89
CA SER A 83 5.69 7.78 -19.13
C SER A 83 4.55 7.06 -18.38
N PRO A 84 3.98 5.97 -18.92
CA PRO A 84 2.94 5.24 -18.22
C PRO A 84 3.52 4.57 -16.96
N VAL A 85 2.87 4.80 -15.83
CA VAL A 85 3.19 4.10 -14.58
C VAL A 85 2.67 2.65 -14.68
N VAL A 86 3.53 1.69 -14.36
CA VAL A 86 3.18 0.26 -14.29
C VAL A 86 3.23 -0.25 -12.85
N GLU A 87 2.70 -1.45 -12.60
CA GLU A 87 2.66 -2.05 -11.25
C GLU A 87 4.03 -2.12 -10.55
N GLN A 88 5.12 -2.31 -11.32
CA GLN A 88 6.48 -2.39 -10.80
C GLN A 88 7.02 -1.05 -10.27
N ASP A 89 6.45 0.08 -10.73
CA ASP A 89 6.82 1.41 -10.27
C ASP A 89 6.22 1.73 -8.89
N PHE A 90 5.19 1.00 -8.48
CA PHE A 90 4.63 1.18 -7.15
C PHE A 90 5.69 0.83 -6.09
N PRO A 91 5.81 1.64 -5.02
CA PRO A 91 6.80 1.44 -3.99
C PRO A 91 6.40 0.32 -3.03
N ILE A 92 6.03 -0.86 -3.52
CA ILE A 92 5.56 -2.00 -2.74
C ILE A 92 6.62 -3.10 -2.76
N ALA A 93 6.86 -3.70 -1.60
CA ALA A 93 7.67 -4.90 -1.43
C ALA A 93 6.82 -5.99 -0.78
N CYS A 94 7.00 -7.23 -1.24
CA CYS A 94 6.44 -8.43 -0.61
C CYS A 94 7.52 -9.10 0.24
N ILE A 95 7.31 -9.17 1.55
CA ILE A 95 8.22 -9.82 2.49
C ILE A 95 7.64 -11.17 2.88
N ARG A 96 8.42 -12.23 2.67
CA ARG A 96 8.07 -13.59 3.09
C ARG A 96 8.58 -13.84 4.50
N PHE A 97 7.68 -14.22 5.40
CA PHE A 97 7.99 -14.63 6.76
C PHE A 97 7.86 -16.15 6.88
N LEU A 98 8.95 -16.78 7.32
CA LEU A 98 9.03 -18.21 7.57
C LEU A 98 9.08 -18.48 9.07
N PRO A 99 8.35 -19.49 9.59
CA PRO A 99 8.53 -19.95 10.95
C PRO A 99 9.96 -20.46 11.14
N ALA A 100 10.67 -19.95 12.16
CA ALA A 100 12.05 -20.35 12.44
C ALA A 100 12.19 -21.86 12.69
N ASN A 101 11.16 -22.49 13.27
CA ASN A 101 11.10 -23.94 13.42
C ASN A 101 9.66 -24.46 13.26
N LYS A 102 9.32 -24.91 12.05
CA LYS A 102 7.97 -25.39 11.69
C LYS A 102 7.44 -26.53 12.57
N LYS A 103 8.33 -27.34 13.17
CA LYS A 103 7.94 -28.51 14.00
C LYS A 103 7.48 -28.14 15.41
N PHE A 104 7.95 -27.02 15.95
CA PHE A 104 7.70 -26.60 17.33
C PHE A 104 6.99 -25.25 17.44
N CYS A 105 6.61 -24.67 16.31
CA CYS A 105 5.88 -23.41 16.27
C CYS A 105 4.38 -23.69 16.25
N ASP A 106 3.67 -23.07 17.18
CA ASP A 106 2.21 -23.08 17.22
C ASP A 106 1.60 -22.40 15.99
N GLU A 107 0.29 -22.50 15.83
CA GLU A 107 -0.43 -21.83 14.75
C GLU A 107 -0.27 -20.31 14.88
N LEU A 108 0.61 -19.73 14.06
CA LEU A 108 0.79 -18.30 13.97
C LEU A 108 -0.42 -17.67 13.28
N ASN A 109 -1.09 -16.77 13.98
CA ASN A 109 -2.21 -16.02 13.45
C ASN A 109 -1.73 -14.66 12.88
N HIS A 110 -2.63 -13.98 12.17
CA HIS A 110 -2.35 -12.68 11.56
C HIS A 110 -1.77 -11.64 12.54
N ARG A 111 -2.18 -11.68 13.82
CA ARG A 111 -1.72 -10.74 14.86
C ARG A 111 -0.24 -10.96 15.22
N ASP A 112 0.22 -12.21 15.20
CA ASP A 112 1.62 -12.54 15.54
C ASP A 112 2.58 -11.99 14.48
N TYR A 113 2.21 -12.11 13.20
CA TYR A 113 2.93 -11.50 12.10
C TYR A 113 2.90 -9.98 12.20
N LEU A 114 1.72 -9.38 12.40
CA LEU A 114 1.57 -7.93 12.54
C LEU A 114 2.43 -7.36 13.69
N GLY A 115 2.41 -8.02 14.86
CA GLY A 115 3.23 -7.63 16.01
C GLY A 115 4.72 -7.67 15.69
N THR A 116 5.18 -8.72 15.01
CA THR A 116 6.58 -8.84 14.57
C THR A 116 6.97 -7.72 13.60
N ILE A 117 6.13 -7.45 12.59
CA ILE A 117 6.38 -6.41 11.57
C ILE A 117 6.43 -5.03 12.21
N MET A 118 5.51 -4.74 13.15
CA MET A 118 5.51 -3.48 13.89
C MET A 118 6.74 -3.37 14.81
N GLY A 119 7.20 -4.48 15.39
CA GLY A 119 8.45 -4.55 16.15
C GLY A 119 9.70 -4.21 15.33
N LEU A 120 9.65 -4.37 14.00
CA LEU A 120 10.70 -3.93 13.07
C LEU A 120 10.64 -2.42 12.74
N GLY A 121 9.71 -1.69 13.34
CA GLY A 121 9.52 -0.24 13.14
C GLY A 121 8.73 0.12 11.88
N ILE A 122 8.02 -0.83 11.27
CA ILE A 122 7.11 -0.56 10.15
C ILE A 122 5.75 -0.14 10.72
N THR A 123 5.31 1.06 10.37
CA THR A 123 4.03 1.61 10.82
C THR A 123 2.85 1.01 10.05
N ARG A 124 1.67 0.97 10.67
CA ARG A 124 0.48 0.29 10.11
C ARG A 124 0.02 0.86 8.77
N ASP A 125 0.14 2.17 8.56
CA ASP A 125 -0.16 2.86 7.30
C ASP A 125 0.75 2.42 6.14
N ARG A 126 1.92 1.84 6.46
CA ARG A 126 2.85 1.29 5.46
C ARG A 126 2.59 -0.17 5.14
N ILE A 127 1.67 -0.83 5.84
CA ILE A 127 1.38 -2.26 5.68
C ILE A 127 0.12 -2.38 4.82
N GLY A 128 0.24 -3.16 3.74
CA GLY A 128 -0.87 -3.63 2.93
C GLY A 128 -1.44 -4.91 3.52
N ASP A 129 -1.80 -5.86 2.65
CA ASP A 129 -2.39 -7.09 3.12
C ASP A 129 -1.33 -8.06 3.65
N ILE A 130 -1.77 -8.97 4.53
CA ILE A 130 -0.96 -10.07 5.05
C ILE A 130 -1.65 -11.37 4.66
N LEU A 131 -1.02 -12.09 3.73
CA LEU A 131 -1.52 -13.37 3.24
C LEU A 131 -0.82 -14.51 3.97
N VAL A 132 -1.59 -15.38 4.63
CA VAL A 132 -1.06 -16.56 5.31
C VAL A 132 -1.39 -17.80 4.50
N LYS A 133 -0.37 -18.44 3.93
CA LYS A 133 -0.48 -19.73 3.27
C LYS A 133 -0.29 -20.84 4.30
N LYS A 134 -1.34 -21.64 4.51
CA LYS A 134 -1.28 -22.82 5.37
C LYS A 134 -0.29 -23.83 4.81
N ASP A 135 0.45 -24.47 5.70
CA ASP A 135 1.32 -25.59 5.37
C ASP A 135 0.53 -26.89 5.57
N PRO A 136 0.51 -27.82 4.59
CA PRO A 136 -0.29 -29.04 4.70
C PRO A 136 0.28 -30.03 5.74
N VAL A 137 1.54 -29.88 6.14
CA VAL A 137 2.25 -30.78 7.06
C VAL A 137 2.44 -30.15 8.43
N PHE A 138 2.69 -28.84 8.49
CA PHE A 138 3.01 -28.13 9.73
C PHE A 138 1.91 -27.14 10.15
N LYS A 139 1.73 -26.93 11.46
CA LYS A 139 0.75 -25.98 11.99
C LYS A 139 1.08 -24.52 11.62
N ALA A 140 2.36 -24.18 11.57
CA ALA A 140 2.79 -22.83 11.23
C ALA A 140 2.84 -22.62 9.70
N GLY A 141 1.97 -21.74 9.20
CA GLY A 141 1.95 -21.32 7.79
C GLY A 141 3.09 -20.38 7.41
N THR A 142 3.20 -20.08 6.12
CA THR A 142 4.09 -19.02 5.59
C THR A 142 3.28 -17.74 5.40
N ALA A 143 3.76 -16.61 5.91
CA ALA A 143 3.10 -15.33 5.68
C ALA A 143 3.82 -14.50 4.60
N TYR A 144 3.04 -13.78 3.82
CA TYR A 144 3.47 -12.82 2.82
C TYR A 144 2.89 -11.48 3.19
N VAL A 145 3.75 -10.49 3.41
CA VAL A 145 3.37 -9.17 3.89
C VAL A 145 3.71 -8.16 2.81
N PHE A 146 2.71 -7.44 2.34
CA PHE A 146 2.93 -6.32 1.43
C PHE A 146 3.18 -5.06 2.25
N CYS A 147 4.25 -4.33 1.92
CA CYS A 147 4.59 -3.10 2.63
C CYS A 147 5.21 -2.07 1.71
N LYS A 148 5.05 -0.78 2.06
CA LYS A 148 5.61 0.30 1.28
C LYS A 148 7.11 0.43 1.54
N LYS A 149 7.91 0.37 0.48
CA LYS A 149 9.37 0.59 0.50
C LYS A 149 9.68 1.93 1.18
N ARG A 150 10.73 1.97 2.01
CA ARG A 150 11.31 3.24 2.50
C ARG A 150 12.26 3.78 1.44
N HIS A 151 12.20 5.09 1.17
CA HIS A 151 13.27 5.76 0.43
C HIS A 151 14.61 5.50 1.14
N GLY A 152 15.58 4.94 0.41
CA GLY A 152 16.94 4.70 0.92
C GLY A 152 17.15 3.47 1.80
N SER A 153 16.18 2.56 1.94
CA SER A 153 16.39 1.32 2.71
C SER A 153 15.79 0.12 1.98
N PHE A 154 16.65 -0.65 1.33
CA PHE A 154 16.34 -2.03 0.99
C PHE A 154 16.11 -2.76 2.32
N ILE A 155 14.93 -3.35 2.49
CA ILE A 155 14.73 -4.36 3.53
C ILE A 155 15.53 -5.58 3.04
N ARG A 156 16.82 -5.64 3.38
CA ARG A 156 17.60 -6.87 3.27
C ARG A 156 17.07 -7.84 4.32
N GLY A 157 16.03 -8.58 3.95
CA GLY A 157 15.79 -9.87 4.57
C GLY A 157 16.91 -10.79 4.09
N ASN A 158 17.84 -11.14 4.99
CA ASN A 158 18.74 -12.25 4.74
C ASN A 158 17.90 -13.53 4.63
N TYR A 159 17.52 -13.91 3.42
CA TYR A 159 16.96 -15.23 3.15
C TYR A 159 17.62 -15.72 1.87
N GLN A 160 18.58 -16.64 2.07
CA GLN A 160 19.20 -17.42 1.01
C GLN A 160 18.11 -18.22 0.30
N ASP A 161 18.22 -18.28 -1.04
CA ASP A 161 17.44 -19.17 -1.91
C ASP A 161 17.56 -20.64 -1.47
#